data_AF-A0A1N5VHA2-F1
#
_entry.id   AF-A0A1N5VHA2-F1
#
_cell.length_a   1.000
_cell.length_b   1.000
_cell.length_c   1.000
_cell.angle_alpha   90.00
_cell.angle_beta   90.00
_cell.angle_gamma   90.00
#
_symmetry.space_group_name_H-M   'P 1'
#
loop_
_entity.id
_entity.type
_entity.pdbx_description
1 polymer ?
#
loop_
_entity_poly.entity_id
_entity_poly.type
_entity_poly.pdbx_seq_one_letter_code
_entity_poly.pdbx_strand_id
1 'polypeptide(L)'
;MWSSEVLDMCAIIRIRQRFPRELRLFNRKMMLENSFFFLSRENKELYFYRNLERKLSDLDRVNLEKDSEFEGTRMKIVSDMFLQIKVEDELFSLLNKLNETKWSRVNPCILSHSQDAYIQLEFIDDSRENVSKILLEFVDTHVQEVDIIYFGRQSPKMPYIIKLFLEFGGNINDLFLIKTEWHMTLQNIQNENSGVFQNEGKFIPNYFTNGSHDKLIFKLDNVESTVRSNMVDVSIPSGVFEIDVKTNFFSDFNNEIVSKYYGTLFYEAEIKESILTNFYIVDKNISSLFMAGLKKHWDLPKRSTHKNIMTSAMELGEIYKQSDLKELEKI
;
A
#
# COMPACT_ATOMS: atom_id res chain seq x y z
N MET A 1 1.93 17.74 4.35
CA MET A 1 2.22 17.01 3.10
C MET A 1 2.57 15.59 3.54
N TRP A 2 2.12 14.55 2.85
CA TRP A 2 2.52 13.18 3.20
C TRP A 2 4.03 13.04 3.06
N SER A 3 4.59 12.01 3.66
CA SER A 3 6.01 11.72 3.60
C SER A 3 6.29 10.23 3.45
N SER A 4 7.49 9.88 2.99
CA SER A 4 8.01 8.51 3.11
C SER A 4 8.97 8.39 4.30
N GLU A 5 8.72 9.14 5.37
CA GLU A 5 9.65 9.28 6.50
C GLU A 5 9.47 8.23 7.60
N VAL A 6 8.32 7.55 7.66
CA VAL A 6 8.09 6.47 8.64
C VAL A 6 9.11 5.35 8.46
N LEU A 7 9.37 4.97 7.20
CA LEU A 7 10.38 3.99 6.81
C LEU A 7 11.30 4.64 5.76
N ASP A 8 12.43 5.17 6.19
CA ASP A 8 13.28 6.06 5.40
C ASP A 8 14.19 5.34 4.39
N MET A 9 14.23 4.01 4.43
CA MET A 9 14.96 3.14 3.52
C MET A 9 13.99 2.31 2.68
N CYS A 10 14.40 1.96 1.46
CA CYS A 10 13.75 0.93 0.67
C CYS A 10 14.72 0.08 -0.14
N ALA A 11 14.18 -1.06 -0.58
CA ALA A 11 14.74 -1.87 -1.64
C ALA A 11 13.66 -2.11 -2.69
N ILE A 12 14.06 -2.27 -3.95
CA ILE A 12 13.19 -2.74 -5.02
C ILE A 12 13.73 -4.05 -5.55
N ILE A 13 12.93 -5.10 -5.47
CA ILE A 13 13.20 -6.36 -6.16
C ILE A 13 12.41 -6.40 -7.46
N ARG A 14 13.05 -6.87 -8.51
CA ARG A 14 12.44 -7.16 -9.80
C ARG A 14 12.41 -8.67 -9.99
N ILE A 15 11.23 -9.22 -10.25
CA ILE A 15 11.05 -10.62 -10.62
C ILE A 15 10.63 -10.67 -12.08
N ARG A 16 11.45 -11.27 -12.94
CA ARG A 16 11.21 -11.24 -14.38
C ARG A 16 10.05 -12.12 -14.82
N GLN A 17 9.32 -11.67 -15.84
CA GLN A 17 8.23 -12.44 -16.48
C GLN A 17 7.21 -13.00 -15.49
N ARG A 18 6.90 -12.23 -14.46
CA ARG A 18 6.02 -12.61 -13.37
C ARG A 18 4.55 -12.47 -13.73
N PHE A 19 4.20 -11.43 -14.49
CA PHE A 19 2.85 -11.13 -14.90
C PHE A 19 2.67 -11.34 -16.40
N PRO A 20 1.45 -11.72 -16.87
CA PRO A 20 1.21 -11.86 -18.28
C PRO A 20 1.36 -10.52 -19.00
N ARG A 21 1.82 -10.54 -20.25
CA ARG A 21 2.06 -9.29 -21.00
C ARG A 21 0.75 -8.58 -21.33
N GLU A 22 -0.21 -9.40 -21.76
CA GLU A 22 -1.52 -8.99 -22.22
C GLU A 22 -2.55 -10.02 -21.78
N LEU A 23 -3.79 -9.56 -21.60
CA LEU A 23 -4.94 -10.43 -21.43
C LEU A 23 -5.75 -10.46 -22.72
N ARG A 24 -5.97 -11.66 -23.27
CA ARG A 24 -6.75 -11.84 -24.51
C ARG A 24 -8.23 -11.85 -24.17
N LEU A 25 -8.91 -10.77 -24.52
CA LEU A 25 -10.36 -10.65 -24.42
C LEU A 25 -11.02 -11.00 -25.77
N PHE A 26 -12.35 -11.07 -25.82
CA PHE A 26 -13.08 -11.58 -26.98
C PHE A 26 -12.70 -10.89 -28.30
N ASN A 27 -12.65 -9.55 -28.30
CA ASN A 27 -12.40 -8.74 -29.50
C ASN A 27 -11.17 -7.83 -29.38
N ARG A 28 -10.37 -7.96 -28.32
CA ARG A 28 -9.24 -7.06 -28.05
C ARG A 28 -8.23 -7.68 -27.11
N LYS A 29 -7.05 -7.08 -27.07
CA LYS A 29 -6.03 -7.36 -26.06
C LYS A 29 -6.03 -6.25 -25.01
N MET A 30 -5.75 -6.61 -23.76
CA MET A 30 -5.53 -5.65 -22.69
C MET A 30 -4.09 -5.71 -22.25
N MET A 31 -3.33 -4.63 -22.47
CA MET A 31 -1.96 -4.55 -21.98
C MET A 31 -1.97 -4.41 -20.46
N LEU A 32 -1.04 -5.10 -19.78
CA LEU A 32 -0.83 -4.99 -18.34
C LEU A 32 0.46 -4.22 -17.99
N GLU A 33 1.06 -3.58 -18.98
CA GLU A 33 2.24 -2.75 -18.81
C GLU A 33 1.91 -1.47 -18.02
N ASN A 34 2.84 -1.04 -17.18
CA ASN A 34 2.72 0.15 -16.31
C ASN A 34 1.46 0.14 -15.45
N SER A 35 1.10 -1.05 -14.96
CA SER A 35 -0.09 -1.23 -14.12
C SER A 35 0.28 -1.63 -12.71
N PHE A 36 -0.58 -1.29 -11.77
CA PHE A 36 -0.38 -1.66 -10.38
C PHE A 36 -1.14 -2.95 -10.06
N PHE A 37 -0.55 -3.76 -9.19
CA PHE A 37 -1.18 -4.87 -8.48
C PHE A 37 -1.18 -4.55 -6.99
N PHE A 38 -2.21 -5.01 -6.28
CA PHE A 38 -2.32 -4.84 -4.84
C PHE A 38 -2.12 -6.19 -4.15
N LEU A 39 -1.15 -6.28 -3.25
CA LEU A 39 -0.89 -7.44 -2.42
C LEU A 39 -1.79 -7.39 -1.18
N SER A 40 -2.62 -8.41 -0.99
CA SER A 40 -3.44 -8.55 0.22
C SER A 40 -3.40 -9.98 0.75
N ARG A 41 -3.65 -10.12 2.05
CA ARG A 41 -3.69 -11.40 2.76
C ARG A 41 -5.14 -11.84 3.00
N GLU A 42 -5.45 -13.05 2.53
CA GLU A 42 -6.74 -13.71 2.76
C GLU A 42 -6.52 -15.12 3.29
N ASN A 43 -7.13 -15.46 4.43
CA ASN A 43 -7.09 -16.82 5.00
C ASN A 43 -5.67 -17.43 5.13
N LYS A 44 -4.68 -16.61 5.51
CA LYS A 44 -3.24 -16.95 5.62
C LYS A 44 -2.50 -17.11 4.28
N GLU A 45 -3.15 -16.87 3.15
CA GLU A 45 -2.51 -16.84 1.83
C GLU A 45 -2.33 -15.40 1.36
N LEU A 46 -1.37 -15.17 0.46
CA LEU A 46 -1.17 -13.89 -0.20
C LEU A 46 -1.64 -13.95 -1.64
N TYR A 47 -2.23 -12.84 -2.08
CA TYR A 47 -2.77 -12.70 -3.42
C TYR A 47 -2.41 -11.32 -3.99
N PHE A 48 -2.06 -11.30 -5.28
CA PHE A 48 -2.00 -10.07 -6.07
C PHE A 48 -3.37 -9.82 -6.71
N TYR A 49 -3.93 -8.65 -6.46
CA TYR A 49 -5.19 -8.20 -7.06
C TYR A 49 -4.90 -7.19 -8.14
N ARG A 50 -5.60 -7.30 -9.27
CA ARG A 50 -5.61 -6.31 -10.33
C ARG A 50 -7.03 -5.88 -10.62
N ASN A 51 -7.29 -4.58 -10.47
CA ASN A 51 -8.47 -3.96 -11.06
C ASN A 51 -8.24 -3.78 -12.56
N LEU A 52 -9.20 -4.14 -13.39
CA LEU A 52 -9.08 -4.05 -14.84
C LEU A 52 -9.49 -2.70 -15.41
N GLU A 53 -9.88 -1.76 -14.54
CA GLU A 53 -10.37 -0.40 -14.84
C GLU A 53 -11.65 -0.39 -15.72
N ARG A 54 -12.14 -1.58 -16.08
CA ARG A 54 -13.32 -1.82 -16.89
C ARG A 54 -13.98 -3.12 -16.49
N LYS A 55 -15.29 -3.20 -16.70
CA LYS A 55 -16.05 -4.43 -16.51
C LYS A 55 -15.79 -5.41 -17.65
N LEU A 56 -15.54 -6.66 -17.30
CA LEU A 56 -15.51 -7.79 -18.21
C LEU A 56 -16.94 -8.17 -18.61
N SER A 57 -17.16 -8.34 -19.90
CA SER A 57 -18.37 -8.99 -20.40
C SER A 57 -18.30 -10.51 -20.18
N ASP A 58 -19.44 -11.19 -20.27
CA ASP A 58 -19.48 -12.67 -20.15
C ASP A 58 -18.60 -13.34 -21.21
N LEU A 59 -18.54 -12.78 -22.42
CA LEU A 59 -17.65 -13.26 -23.48
C LEU A 59 -16.18 -13.04 -23.14
N ASP A 60 -15.82 -11.92 -22.51
CA ASP A 60 -14.44 -11.68 -22.08
C ASP A 60 -14.00 -12.73 -21.04
N ARG A 61 -14.88 -13.07 -20.08
CA ARG A 61 -14.60 -14.11 -19.08
C ARG A 61 -14.35 -15.47 -19.71
N VAL A 62 -15.23 -15.90 -20.61
CA VAL A 62 -15.10 -17.21 -21.30
C VAL A 62 -13.80 -17.29 -22.11
N ASN A 63 -13.36 -16.18 -22.72
CA ASN A 63 -12.10 -16.19 -23.47
C ASN A 63 -10.87 -16.19 -22.57
N LEU A 64 -10.90 -15.44 -21.45
CA LEU A 64 -9.82 -15.46 -20.48
C LEU A 64 -9.63 -16.84 -19.86
N GLU A 65 -10.72 -17.50 -19.46
CA GLU A 65 -10.66 -18.84 -18.87
C GLU A 65 -10.16 -19.92 -19.84
N LYS A 66 -10.17 -19.65 -21.15
CA LYS A 66 -9.62 -20.54 -22.20
C LYS A 66 -8.18 -20.18 -22.59
N ASP A 67 -7.64 -19.07 -22.10
CA ASP A 67 -6.28 -18.64 -22.41
C ASP A 67 -5.27 -19.45 -21.57
N SER A 68 -4.36 -20.16 -22.23
CA SER A 68 -3.32 -20.94 -21.59
C SER A 68 -2.37 -20.10 -20.71
N GLU A 69 -2.13 -18.84 -21.06
CA GLU A 69 -1.30 -17.92 -20.26
C GLU A 69 -2.02 -17.50 -18.97
N PHE A 70 -3.35 -17.32 -19.05
CA PHE A 70 -4.20 -17.04 -17.90
C PHE A 70 -4.26 -18.24 -16.95
N GLU A 71 -4.43 -19.45 -17.48
CA GLU A 71 -4.42 -20.68 -16.68
C GLU A 71 -3.03 -20.93 -16.07
N GLY A 72 -1.96 -20.78 -16.85
CA GLY A 72 -0.58 -21.01 -16.42
C GLY A 72 -0.11 -20.11 -15.28
N THR A 73 -0.63 -18.88 -15.22
CA THR A 73 -0.34 -17.91 -14.14
C THR A 73 -1.20 -18.12 -12.89
N ARG A 74 -2.07 -19.15 -12.87
CA ARG A 74 -3.02 -19.42 -11.77
C ARG A 74 -3.92 -18.22 -11.44
N MET A 75 -4.21 -17.42 -12.46
CA MET A 75 -5.06 -16.25 -12.33
C MET A 75 -6.53 -16.67 -12.21
N LYS A 76 -7.32 -15.92 -11.45
CA LYS A 76 -8.76 -16.13 -11.26
C LYS A 76 -9.52 -14.84 -11.43
N ILE A 77 -10.70 -14.93 -12.04
CA ILE A 77 -11.66 -13.83 -12.10
C ILE A 77 -12.48 -13.85 -10.82
N VAL A 78 -12.27 -12.87 -9.94
CA VAL A 78 -12.98 -12.82 -8.64
C VAL A 78 -14.19 -11.87 -8.68
N SER A 79 -14.24 -10.98 -9.68
CA SER A 79 -15.45 -10.20 -10.00
C SER A 79 -15.43 -9.71 -11.45
N ASP A 80 -16.41 -8.91 -11.86
CA ASP A 80 -16.44 -8.29 -13.20
C ASP A 80 -15.29 -7.33 -13.47
N MET A 81 -14.58 -6.87 -12.44
CA MET A 81 -13.49 -5.90 -12.60
C MET A 81 -12.16 -6.37 -12.00
N PHE A 82 -12.12 -7.54 -11.38
CA PHE A 82 -10.97 -7.93 -10.58
C PHE A 82 -10.43 -9.30 -10.95
N LEU A 83 -9.12 -9.33 -11.10
CA LEU A 83 -8.33 -10.55 -11.21
C LEU A 83 -7.54 -10.75 -9.93
N GLN A 84 -7.35 -12.01 -9.58
CA GLN A 84 -6.59 -12.44 -8.43
C GLN A 84 -5.53 -13.45 -8.91
N ILE A 85 -4.29 -13.28 -8.46
CA ILE A 85 -3.19 -14.21 -8.70
C ILE A 85 -2.69 -14.67 -7.33
N LYS A 86 -2.62 -15.99 -7.10
CA LYS A 86 -2.04 -16.52 -5.87
C LYS A 86 -0.52 -16.35 -5.87
N VAL A 87 0.04 -15.87 -4.77
CA VAL A 87 1.50 -15.83 -4.58
C VAL A 87 2.02 -17.24 -4.35
N GLU A 88 3.07 -17.66 -5.06
CA GLU A 88 3.70 -18.98 -4.90
C GLU A 88 4.49 -19.09 -3.60
N ASP A 89 4.69 -20.32 -3.15
CA ASP A 89 5.27 -20.62 -1.83
C ASP A 89 6.64 -19.98 -1.59
N GLU A 90 7.53 -19.97 -2.60
CA GLU A 90 8.85 -19.34 -2.48
C GLU A 90 8.76 -17.83 -2.24
N LEU A 91 7.98 -17.12 -3.07
CA LEU A 91 7.77 -15.68 -2.92
C LEU A 91 6.97 -15.39 -1.66
N PHE A 92 5.96 -16.18 -1.33
CA PHE A 92 5.18 -16.07 -0.11
C PHE A 92 6.06 -16.16 1.13
N SER A 93 6.99 -17.11 1.17
CA SER A 93 7.97 -17.27 2.25
C SER A 93 8.84 -16.02 2.41
N LEU A 94 9.37 -15.48 1.31
CA LEU A 94 10.12 -14.22 1.32
C LEU A 94 9.28 -13.06 1.87
N LEU A 95 8.10 -12.82 1.30
CA LEU A 95 7.26 -11.69 1.66
C LEU A 95 6.83 -11.74 3.13
N ASN A 96 6.60 -12.95 3.67
CA ASN A 96 6.33 -13.11 5.10
C ASN A 96 7.58 -12.85 5.95
N LYS A 97 8.73 -13.42 5.59
CA LYS A 97 10.00 -13.21 6.31
C LYS A 97 10.36 -11.71 6.39
N LEU A 98 10.10 -10.97 5.33
CA LEU A 98 10.27 -9.52 5.28
C LEU A 98 9.25 -8.80 6.16
N ASN A 99 7.95 -9.09 6.06
CA ASN A 99 6.93 -8.47 6.92
C ASN A 99 7.07 -8.80 8.42
N GLU A 100 7.74 -9.91 8.76
CA GLU A 100 8.07 -10.31 10.14
C GLU A 100 9.39 -9.70 10.64
N THR A 101 10.20 -9.14 9.74
CA THR A 101 11.41 -8.43 10.11
C THR A 101 11.03 -7.08 10.73
N LYS A 102 11.52 -6.82 11.94
CA LYS A 102 11.19 -5.61 12.70
C LYS A 102 11.39 -4.34 11.88
N TRP A 103 10.46 -3.41 12.01
CA TRP A 103 10.49 -2.08 11.39
C TRP A 103 10.69 -2.14 9.87
N SER A 104 10.10 -3.16 9.25
CA SER A 104 10.09 -3.33 7.81
C SER A 104 8.74 -3.84 7.34
N ARG A 105 8.42 -3.57 6.08
CA ARG A 105 7.24 -4.09 5.41
C ARG A 105 7.46 -4.26 3.92
N VAL A 106 6.67 -5.15 3.34
CA VAL A 106 6.43 -5.20 1.90
C VAL A 106 5.36 -4.14 1.59
N ASN A 107 5.68 -3.18 0.71
CA ASN A 107 4.68 -2.25 0.23
C ASN A 107 3.60 -3.05 -0.52
N PRO A 108 2.30 -2.87 -0.20
CA PRO A 108 1.24 -3.65 -0.84
C PRO A 108 1.07 -3.31 -2.32
N CYS A 109 1.59 -2.17 -2.79
CA CYS A 109 1.54 -1.79 -4.18
C CYS A 109 2.73 -2.39 -4.94
N ILE A 110 2.43 -3.24 -5.92
CA ILE A 110 3.39 -3.87 -6.83
C ILE A 110 3.23 -3.22 -8.20
N LEU A 111 4.32 -2.78 -8.81
CA LEU A 111 4.30 -2.25 -10.17
C LEU A 111 4.61 -3.37 -11.18
N SER A 112 3.82 -3.46 -12.22
CA SER A 112 4.05 -4.33 -13.37
C SER A 112 4.56 -3.50 -14.55
N HIS A 113 5.70 -3.87 -15.10
CA HIS A 113 6.21 -3.28 -16.33
C HIS A 113 6.92 -4.34 -17.18
N SER A 114 6.57 -4.41 -18.47
CA SER A 114 7.17 -5.38 -19.40
C SER A 114 7.13 -6.85 -18.94
N GLN A 115 6.05 -7.27 -18.25
CA GLN A 115 5.87 -8.58 -17.58
C GLN A 115 6.63 -8.76 -16.26
N ASP A 116 7.53 -7.85 -15.92
CA ASP A 116 8.28 -7.92 -14.68
C ASP A 116 7.45 -7.36 -13.52
N ALA A 117 7.58 -7.98 -12.35
CA ALA A 117 7.02 -7.47 -11.10
C ALA A 117 8.08 -6.71 -10.31
N TYR A 118 7.76 -5.47 -9.93
CA TYR A 118 8.59 -4.61 -9.11
C TYR A 118 7.95 -4.49 -7.74
N ILE A 119 8.58 -5.08 -6.73
CA ILE A 119 8.08 -5.13 -5.36
C ILE A 119 8.95 -4.21 -4.51
N GLN A 120 8.31 -3.23 -3.86
CA GLN A 120 8.98 -2.33 -2.95
C GLN A 120 8.97 -2.88 -1.52
N LEU A 121 10.14 -2.86 -0.89
CA LEU A 121 10.32 -3.16 0.52
C LEU A 121 10.72 -1.88 1.23
N GLU A 122 10.09 -1.59 2.34
CA GLU A 122 10.32 -0.37 3.11
C GLU A 122 10.82 -0.76 4.50
N PHE A 123 11.83 -0.05 5.00
CA PHE A 123 12.42 -0.34 6.31
C PHE A 123 13.11 0.90 6.89
N ILE A 124 13.55 0.82 8.14
CA ILE A 124 14.47 1.81 8.73
C ILE A 124 15.92 1.33 8.62
N ASP A 125 16.88 2.25 8.73
CA ASP A 125 18.32 1.94 8.66
C ASP A 125 18.75 0.81 9.61
N ASP A 126 18.19 0.73 10.81
CA ASP A 126 18.48 -0.32 11.80
C ASP A 126 18.19 -1.74 11.27
N SER A 127 17.22 -1.88 10.37
CA SER A 127 16.83 -3.16 9.77
C SER A 127 17.62 -3.48 8.49
N ARG A 128 18.49 -2.57 8.02
CA ARG A 128 19.20 -2.66 6.74
C ARG A 128 19.99 -3.96 6.60
N GLU A 129 20.75 -4.36 7.64
CA GLU A 129 21.59 -5.56 7.58
C GLU A 129 20.74 -6.82 7.42
N ASN A 130 19.67 -6.95 8.21
CA ASN A 130 18.79 -8.12 8.18
C ASN A 130 18.04 -8.21 6.84
N VAL A 131 17.47 -7.08 6.38
CA VAL A 131 16.78 -7.03 5.08
C VAL A 131 17.76 -7.38 3.95
N SER A 132 18.98 -6.84 3.97
CA SER A 132 19.99 -7.15 2.94
C SER A 132 20.31 -8.64 2.88
N LYS A 133 20.51 -9.31 4.02
CA LYS A 133 20.75 -10.76 4.08
C LYS A 133 19.57 -11.54 3.49
N ILE A 134 18.35 -11.21 3.88
CA ILE A 134 17.14 -11.88 3.37
C ILE A 134 17.03 -11.76 1.85
N LEU A 135 17.32 -10.59 1.29
CA LEU A 135 17.23 -10.38 -0.15
C LEU A 135 18.32 -11.11 -0.93
N LEU A 136 19.57 -11.10 -0.43
CA LEU A 136 20.66 -11.83 -1.07
C LEU A 136 20.42 -13.35 -1.04
N GLU A 137 19.92 -13.88 0.07
CA GLU A 137 19.48 -15.29 0.16
C GLU A 137 18.40 -15.61 -0.87
N PHE A 138 17.42 -14.72 -1.06
CA PHE A 138 16.36 -14.94 -2.04
C PHE A 138 16.87 -14.90 -3.47
N VAL A 139 17.74 -13.93 -3.81
CA VAL A 139 18.35 -13.84 -5.14
C VAL A 139 19.16 -15.10 -5.48
N ASP A 140 19.85 -15.69 -4.50
CA ASP A 140 20.64 -16.92 -4.69
C ASP A 140 19.77 -18.17 -4.85
N THR A 141 18.61 -18.21 -4.20
CA THR A 141 17.79 -19.44 -4.10
C THR A 141 16.58 -19.48 -5.03
N HIS A 142 16.15 -18.35 -5.58
CA HIS A 142 14.92 -18.30 -6.37
C HIS A 142 15.10 -18.87 -7.79
N VAL A 143 14.08 -19.58 -8.27
CA VAL A 143 14.11 -20.23 -9.58
C VAL A 143 14.00 -19.22 -10.73
N GLN A 144 13.24 -18.14 -10.54
CA GLN A 144 13.11 -17.06 -11.52
C GLN A 144 14.28 -16.08 -11.42
N GLU A 145 14.58 -15.36 -12.51
CA GLU A 145 15.58 -14.31 -12.47
C GLU A 145 15.11 -13.13 -11.61
N VAL A 146 15.78 -12.92 -10.48
CA VAL A 146 15.51 -11.85 -9.52
C VAL A 146 16.67 -10.88 -9.49
N ASP A 147 16.36 -9.59 -9.62
CA ASP A 147 17.33 -8.50 -9.52
C ASP A 147 16.97 -7.56 -8.35
N ILE A 148 17.96 -7.13 -7.59
CA ILE A 148 17.80 -5.98 -6.68
C ILE A 148 18.17 -4.73 -7.47
N ILE A 149 17.18 -3.96 -7.92
CA ILE A 149 17.41 -2.80 -8.79
C ILE A 149 17.67 -1.51 -8.00
N TYR A 150 17.28 -1.47 -6.73
CA TYR A 150 17.52 -0.36 -5.83
C TYR A 150 17.64 -0.84 -4.39
N PHE A 151 18.54 -0.24 -3.63
CA PHE A 151 18.67 -0.44 -2.19
C PHE A 151 19.28 0.83 -1.58
N GLY A 152 18.47 1.63 -0.88
CA GLY A 152 18.89 2.96 -0.46
C GLY A 152 17.80 3.76 0.25
N ARG A 153 18.05 5.05 0.47
CA ARG A 153 17.08 5.94 1.11
C ARG A 153 15.88 6.20 0.20
N GLN A 154 14.69 6.35 0.77
CA GLN A 154 13.52 6.82 0.04
C GLN A 154 13.53 8.35 -0.09
N SER A 155 12.92 8.86 -1.16
CA SER A 155 12.64 10.29 -1.24
C SER A 155 11.56 10.62 -0.22
N PRO A 156 11.71 11.65 0.63
CA PRO A 156 10.68 12.03 1.59
C PRO A 156 9.41 12.51 0.90
N LYS A 157 9.50 12.99 -0.35
CA LYS A 157 8.38 13.55 -1.10
C LYS A 157 7.57 12.51 -1.87
N MET A 158 8.12 11.32 -2.15
CA MET A 158 7.47 10.35 -3.04
C MET A 158 7.97 8.92 -2.80
N PRO A 159 7.06 7.94 -2.62
CA PRO A 159 7.42 6.53 -2.59
C PRO A 159 8.20 6.11 -3.84
N TYR A 160 9.20 5.24 -3.67
CA TYR A 160 10.09 4.85 -4.77
C TYR A 160 9.33 4.10 -5.88
N ILE A 161 8.29 3.33 -5.57
CA ILE A 161 7.47 2.65 -6.58
C ILE A 161 6.75 3.64 -7.53
N ILE A 162 6.34 4.81 -7.03
CA ILE A 162 5.75 5.87 -7.87
C ILE A 162 6.83 6.51 -8.74
N LYS A 163 8.04 6.70 -8.21
CA LYS A 163 9.20 7.15 -9.00
C LYS A 163 9.44 6.21 -10.19
N LEU A 164 9.47 4.90 -9.95
CA LEU A 164 9.65 3.90 -11.02
C LEU A 164 8.52 3.94 -12.05
N PHE A 165 7.27 4.08 -11.60
CA PHE A 165 6.13 4.23 -12.51
C PHE A 165 6.33 5.39 -13.49
N LEU A 166 6.80 6.55 -13.01
CA LEU A 166 7.11 7.70 -13.88
C LEU A 166 8.31 7.43 -14.81
N GLU A 167 9.36 6.77 -14.31
CA GLU A 167 10.53 6.38 -15.12
C GLU A 167 10.18 5.41 -16.25
N PHE A 168 9.16 4.57 -16.06
CA PHE A 168 8.61 3.70 -17.11
C PHE A 168 7.61 4.40 -18.05
N GLY A 169 7.48 5.72 -17.96
CA GLY A 169 6.63 6.53 -18.83
C GLY A 169 5.21 6.74 -18.31
N GLY A 170 4.93 6.38 -17.05
CA GLY A 170 3.70 6.74 -16.37
C GLY A 170 3.54 8.25 -16.20
N ASN A 171 2.30 8.73 -16.11
CA ASN A 171 2.00 10.14 -15.93
C ASN A 171 1.55 10.43 -14.50
N ILE A 172 2.17 11.40 -13.84
CA ILE A 172 1.83 11.80 -12.47
C ILE A 172 0.39 12.29 -12.33
N ASN A 173 -0.22 12.78 -13.42
CA ASN A 173 -1.61 13.24 -13.44
C ASN A 173 -2.62 12.08 -13.58
N ASP A 174 -2.15 10.85 -13.79
CA ASP A 174 -2.96 9.63 -13.70
C ASP A 174 -3.08 9.17 -12.23
N LEU A 175 -2.38 9.83 -11.31
CA LEU A 175 -2.47 9.60 -9.88
C LEU A 175 -3.24 10.73 -9.20
N PHE A 176 -3.95 10.37 -8.13
CA PHE A 176 -4.84 11.27 -7.42
C PHE A 176 -4.58 11.19 -5.92
N LEU A 177 -4.35 12.34 -5.27
CA LEU A 177 -4.25 12.40 -3.82
C LEU A 177 -5.61 12.71 -3.22
N ILE A 178 -6.00 11.90 -2.24
CA ILE A 178 -7.14 12.16 -1.37
C ILE A 178 -6.62 12.37 0.05
N LYS A 179 -6.94 13.52 0.64
CA LYS A 179 -6.65 13.86 2.03
C LYS A 179 -7.95 13.90 2.82
N THR A 180 -7.99 13.17 3.93
CA THR A 180 -9.14 13.17 4.84
C THR A 180 -8.70 13.44 6.27
N GLU A 181 -9.56 14.06 7.05
CA GLU A 181 -9.31 14.35 8.46
C GLU A 181 -10.44 13.77 9.31
N TRP A 182 -10.07 13.18 10.44
CA TRP A 182 -11.00 12.86 11.51
C TRP A 182 -10.66 13.69 12.74
N HIS A 183 -11.61 14.55 13.14
CA HIS A 183 -11.51 15.32 14.37
C HIS A 183 -11.98 14.47 15.54
N MET A 184 -11.02 13.97 16.32
CA MET A 184 -11.27 13.05 17.42
C MET A 184 -11.66 13.80 18.69
N THR A 185 -12.61 13.26 19.44
CA THR A 185 -12.86 13.69 20.82
C THR A 185 -11.83 13.06 21.76
N LEU A 186 -11.69 13.60 22.98
CA LEU A 186 -10.85 12.98 24.02
C LEU A 186 -11.22 11.51 24.28
N GLN A 187 -12.52 11.20 24.23
CA GLN A 187 -12.99 9.82 24.39
C GLN A 187 -12.54 8.93 23.24
N ASN A 188 -12.52 9.43 22.00
CA ASN A 188 -12.00 8.67 20.86
C ASN A 188 -10.51 8.40 21.03
N ILE A 189 -9.72 9.41 21.39
CA ILE A 189 -8.27 9.28 21.58
C ILE A 189 -7.92 8.20 22.62
N GLN A 190 -8.68 8.15 23.72
CA GLN A 190 -8.43 7.21 24.82
C GLN A 190 -8.86 5.77 24.49
N ASN A 191 -9.98 5.59 23.79
CA ASN A 191 -10.64 4.29 23.69
C ASN A 191 -10.51 3.63 22.31
N GLU A 192 -10.34 4.41 21.25
CA GLU A 192 -10.25 3.87 19.89
C GLU A 192 -8.90 3.18 19.68
N ASN A 193 -8.95 1.99 19.06
CA ASN A 193 -7.77 1.22 18.68
C ASN A 193 -6.80 1.00 19.85
N SER A 194 -7.31 0.75 21.05
CA SER A 194 -6.49 0.56 22.26
C SER A 194 -5.61 1.77 22.63
N GLY A 195 -6.03 2.98 22.25
CA GLY A 195 -5.33 4.21 22.62
C GLY A 195 -4.16 4.58 21.71
N VAL A 196 -4.03 3.98 20.52
CA VAL A 196 -2.97 4.30 19.53
C VAL A 196 -2.89 5.80 19.25
N PHE A 197 -4.03 6.47 19.19
CA PHE A 197 -4.16 7.89 18.89
C PHE A 197 -3.71 8.82 20.04
N GLN A 198 -3.26 8.26 21.16
CA GLN A 198 -2.58 9.03 22.21
C GLN A 198 -1.13 9.37 21.84
N ASN A 199 -0.55 8.68 20.85
CA ASN A 199 0.78 8.97 20.33
C ASN A 199 0.64 9.96 19.15
N GLU A 200 1.42 11.03 19.18
CA GLU A 200 1.53 11.96 18.05
C GLU A 200 2.66 11.50 17.10
N GLY A 201 2.42 11.66 15.81
CA GLY A 201 3.34 11.24 14.77
C GLY A 201 2.64 10.58 13.59
N LYS A 202 3.41 9.81 12.81
CA LYS A 202 2.95 9.21 11.56
C LYS A 202 2.95 7.70 11.65
N PHE A 203 2.03 7.06 10.94
CA PHE A 203 1.98 5.61 10.91
C PHE A 203 1.43 5.06 9.60
N ILE A 204 1.78 3.81 9.37
CA ILE A 204 1.39 3.02 8.21
C ILE A 204 1.03 1.59 8.66
N PRO A 205 0.13 0.88 7.97
CA PRO A 205 -0.08 -0.54 8.21
C PRO A 205 1.13 -1.32 7.69
N ASN A 206 1.56 -2.34 8.45
CA ASN A 206 2.56 -3.29 7.98
C ASN A 206 2.00 -4.08 6.78
N TYR A 207 0.77 -4.56 6.89
CA TYR A 207 0.01 -5.17 5.80
C TYR A 207 -1.49 -4.92 5.98
N PHE A 208 -2.26 -4.98 4.89
CA PHE A 208 -3.72 -4.99 4.95
C PHE A 208 -4.22 -6.43 5.07
N THR A 209 -5.05 -6.71 6.07
CA THR A 209 -5.59 -8.05 6.33
C THR A 209 -7.06 -8.01 6.69
N ASN A 210 -7.78 -9.09 6.40
CA ASN A 210 -9.08 -9.37 7.00
C ASN A 210 -8.84 -10.11 8.31
N GLY A 211 -8.82 -9.39 9.43
CA GLY A 211 -8.51 -9.95 10.73
C GLY A 211 -9.10 -9.15 11.88
N SER A 212 -8.95 -9.68 13.09
CA SER A 212 -9.29 -8.96 14.32
C SER A 212 -8.16 -8.07 14.85
N HIS A 213 -6.99 -8.12 14.21
CA HIS A 213 -5.78 -7.42 14.59
C HIS A 213 -5.09 -6.86 13.35
N ASP A 214 -4.57 -5.65 13.48
CA ASP A 214 -3.75 -4.99 12.49
C ASP A 214 -2.39 -4.66 13.12
N LYS A 215 -1.30 -4.83 12.34
CA LYS A 215 0.04 -4.41 12.75
C LYS A 215 0.34 -3.05 12.12
N LEU A 216 0.66 -2.07 12.94
CA LEU A 216 1.03 -0.72 12.51
C LEU A 216 2.50 -0.47 12.79
N ILE A 217 3.17 0.23 11.87
CA ILE A 217 4.51 0.79 12.07
C ILE A 217 4.34 2.28 12.27
N PHE A 218 4.82 2.79 13.39
CA PHE A 218 4.58 4.14 13.85
C PHE A 218 5.92 4.86 14.06
N LYS A 219 6.00 6.13 13.67
CA LYS A 219 7.14 7.02 13.90
C LYS A 219 6.66 8.21 14.75
N LEU A 220 7.23 8.37 15.93
CA LEU A 220 6.89 9.48 16.83
C LEU A 220 7.42 10.81 16.33
N ASP A 221 6.66 11.89 16.56
CA ASP A 221 7.15 13.26 16.34
C ASP A 221 8.20 13.66 17.38
N ASN A 222 8.08 13.16 18.63
CA ASN A 222 9.03 13.39 19.70
C ASN A 222 9.23 12.13 20.54
N VAL A 223 10.46 11.60 20.55
CA VAL A 223 10.85 10.39 21.30
C VAL A 223 10.77 10.60 22.82
N GLU A 224 10.84 11.84 23.31
CA GLU A 224 10.68 12.17 24.74
C GLU A 224 9.22 12.14 25.21
N SER A 225 8.25 12.15 24.29
CA SER A 225 6.84 12.00 24.65
C SER A 225 6.61 10.58 25.18
N THR A 226 6.05 10.50 26.39
CA THR A 226 5.85 9.22 27.07
C THR A 226 4.95 8.34 26.21
N VAL A 227 5.53 7.28 25.69
CA VAL A 227 4.89 6.12 25.05
C VAL A 227 3.67 5.69 25.86
N ARG A 228 2.45 5.84 25.29
CA ARG A 228 1.19 5.55 26.00
C ARG A 228 0.36 4.51 25.25
N SER A 229 0.84 3.27 25.19
CA SER A 229 0.06 2.05 24.91
C SER A 229 0.99 0.84 24.70
N ASN A 230 0.41 -0.35 24.52
CA ASN A 230 1.02 -1.67 24.34
C ASN A 230 2.01 -1.74 23.14
N MET A 231 3.17 -1.09 23.26
CA MET A 231 4.23 -1.16 22.25
C MET A 231 4.87 -2.55 22.24
N VAL A 232 5.10 -3.05 21.04
CA VAL A 232 5.90 -4.25 20.80
C VAL A 232 7.07 -3.78 19.94
N ASP A 233 8.28 -3.73 20.50
CA ASP A 233 9.52 -3.40 19.78
C ASP A 233 9.71 -1.95 19.30
N VAL A 234 10.47 -1.16 20.09
CA VAL A 234 10.82 0.25 19.81
C VAL A 234 12.29 0.38 19.39
N SER A 235 12.56 1.04 18.27
CA SER A 235 13.89 1.57 17.93
C SER A 235 14.02 2.98 18.50
N ILE A 236 14.76 3.12 19.59
CA ILE A 236 15.00 4.41 20.26
C ILE A 236 15.69 5.44 19.34
N PRO A 237 16.72 5.08 18.53
CA PRO A 237 17.39 6.05 17.66
C PRO A 237 16.48 6.64 16.58
N SER A 238 15.57 5.83 16.02
CA SER A 238 14.70 6.24 14.91
C SER A 238 13.34 6.76 15.38
N GLY A 239 12.95 6.51 16.63
CA GLY A 239 11.62 6.80 17.14
C GLY A 239 10.52 5.94 16.51
N VAL A 240 10.90 4.82 15.86
CA VAL A 240 9.99 3.91 15.17
C VAL A 240 9.66 2.71 16.04
N PHE A 241 8.40 2.30 16.06
CA PHE A 241 7.94 1.14 16.81
C PHE A 241 6.78 0.44 16.12
N GLU A 242 6.53 -0.81 16.52
CA GLU A 242 5.38 -1.59 16.06
C GLU A 242 4.28 -1.65 17.12
N ILE A 243 3.03 -1.65 16.66
CA ILE A 243 1.86 -1.83 17.51
C ILE A 243 0.98 -2.90 16.88
N ASP A 244 0.60 -3.89 17.69
CA ASP A 244 -0.50 -4.79 17.37
C ASP A 244 -1.79 -4.21 17.96
N VAL A 245 -2.70 -3.80 17.08
CA VAL A 245 -3.93 -3.11 17.46
C VAL A 245 -5.12 -4.01 17.17
N LYS A 246 -5.90 -4.29 18.21
CA LYS A 246 -7.21 -4.90 18.03
C LYS A 246 -8.16 -3.83 17.52
N THR A 247 -8.29 -3.72 16.21
CA THR A 247 -9.12 -2.72 15.57
C THR A 247 -10.01 -3.32 14.50
N ASN A 248 -11.19 -2.74 14.36
CA ASN A 248 -12.03 -2.97 13.20
C ASN A 248 -11.80 -1.91 12.10
N PHE A 249 -10.94 -0.92 12.35
CA PHE A 249 -10.72 0.20 11.44
C PHE A 249 -10.04 -0.25 10.16
N PHE A 250 -8.81 -0.78 10.22
CA PHE A 250 -8.10 -1.19 9.01
C PHE A 250 -8.64 -2.50 8.43
N SER A 251 -9.13 -3.40 9.28
CA SER A 251 -9.90 -4.57 8.83
C SER A 251 -11.13 -4.19 7.97
N ASP A 252 -11.97 -3.24 8.41
CA ASP A 252 -13.07 -2.76 7.56
C ASP A 252 -12.58 -1.96 6.35
N PHE A 253 -11.47 -1.24 6.46
CA PHE A 253 -10.89 -0.54 5.32
C PHE A 253 -10.50 -1.56 4.25
N ASN A 254 -9.88 -2.68 4.66
CA ASN A 254 -9.55 -3.77 3.76
C ASN A 254 -10.82 -4.37 3.13
N ASN A 255 -11.86 -4.63 3.94
CA ASN A 255 -13.13 -5.20 3.47
C ASN A 255 -13.96 -4.28 2.58
N GLU A 256 -13.98 -2.98 2.87
CA GLU A 256 -14.86 -2.04 2.17
C GLU A 256 -14.17 -1.32 1.02
N ILE A 257 -12.83 -1.24 1.02
CA ILE A 257 -12.08 -0.46 0.03
C ILE A 257 -11.13 -1.36 -0.75
N VAL A 258 -10.20 -2.02 -0.07
CA VAL A 258 -9.15 -2.79 -0.73
C VAL A 258 -9.73 -3.96 -1.55
N SER A 259 -10.54 -4.82 -0.92
CA SER A 259 -11.07 -6.02 -1.54
C SER A 259 -12.18 -5.75 -2.57
N LYS A 260 -12.84 -4.59 -2.48
CA LYS A 260 -14.00 -4.25 -3.34
C LYS A 260 -13.68 -3.31 -4.49
N TYR A 261 -12.77 -2.35 -4.29
CA TYR A 261 -12.57 -1.24 -5.23
C TYR A 261 -11.14 -1.05 -5.69
N TYR A 262 -10.22 -1.94 -5.25
CA TYR A 262 -8.78 -1.78 -5.34
C TYR A 262 -8.31 -0.77 -4.29
N GLY A 263 -7.27 -1.16 -3.54
CA GLY A 263 -6.78 -0.38 -2.41
C GLY A 263 -6.15 0.95 -2.85
N THR A 264 -5.19 1.39 -2.06
CA THR A 264 -4.44 2.61 -2.34
C THR A 264 -3.02 2.25 -2.75
N LEU A 265 -2.45 2.99 -3.69
CA LEU A 265 -1.05 2.83 -4.09
C LEU A 265 -0.12 3.24 -2.96
N PHE A 266 -0.57 4.18 -2.13
CA PHE A 266 0.12 4.63 -0.94
C PHE A 266 -0.88 4.98 0.16
N TYR A 267 -0.56 4.63 1.41
CA TYR A 267 -1.27 5.07 2.60
C TYR A 267 -0.29 5.52 3.67
N GLU A 268 -0.54 6.69 4.22
CA GLU A 268 0.06 7.18 5.45
C GLU A 268 -1.00 7.94 6.25
N ALA A 269 -0.91 7.83 7.56
CA ALA A 269 -1.70 8.64 8.46
C ALA A 269 -0.82 9.39 9.45
N GLU A 270 -1.31 10.54 9.90
CA GLU A 270 -0.65 11.44 10.83
C GLU A 270 -1.64 11.81 11.93
N ILE A 271 -1.22 11.69 13.19
CA ILE A 271 -1.99 12.11 14.36
C ILE A 271 -1.29 13.30 14.97
N LYS A 272 -1.99 14.43 15.05
CA LYS A 272 -1.50 15.64 15.68
C LYS A 272 -2.66 16.40 16.30
N GLU A 273 -2.53 16.84 17.55
CA GLU A 273 -3.50 17.72 18.21
C GLU A 273 -4.96 17.20 18.11
N SER A 274 -5.17 15.89 18.31
CA SER A 274 -6.50 15.23 18.18
C SER A 274 -7.07 15.14 16.77
N ILE A 275 -6.27 15.39 15.73
CA ILE A 275 -6.68 15.25 14.33
C ILE A 275 -5.93 14.07 13.72
N LEU A 276 -6.67 13.09 13.23
CA LEU A 276 -6.12 12.02 12.40
C LEU A 276 -6.25 12.42 10.93
N THR A 277 -5.14 12.80 10.32
CA THR A 277 -5.04 13.07 8.89
C THR A 277 -4.66 11.79 8.16
N ASN A 278 -5.36 11.44 7.08
CA ASN A 278 -5.02 10.32 6.22
C ASN A 278 -4.68 10.82 4.82
N PHE A 279 -3.66 10.23 4.22
CA PHE A 279 -3.20 10.49 2.86
C PHE A 279 -3.32 9.21 2.04
N TYR A 280 -4.05 9.28 0.94
CA TYR A 280 -4.22 8.19 -0.01
C TYR A 280 -3.74 8.65 -1.38
N ILE A 281 -2.85 7.88 -2.01
CA ILE A 281 -2.57 8.02 -3.45
C ILE A 281 -3.25 6.88 -4.16
N VAL A 282 -4.17 7.19 -5.07
CA VAL A 282 -4.91 6.22 -5.85
C VAL A 282 -4.72 6.48 -7.34
N ASP A 283 -4.98 5.47 -8.14
CA ASP A 283 -5.13 5.65 -9.58
C ASP A 283 -6.40 6.48 -9.83
N LYS A 284 -6.27 7.51 -10.67
CA LYS A 284 -7.33 8.45 -11.01
C LYS A 284 -8.53 7.75 -11.65
N ASN A 285 -8.33 6.72 -12.46
CA ASN A 285 -9.38 5.98 -13.14
C ASN A 285 -10.35 5.29 -12.16
N ILE A 286 -9.87 4.96 -10.96
CA ILE A 286 -10.65 4.31 -9.91
C ILE A 286 -10.96 5.21 -8.71
N SER A 287 -10.55 6.48 -8.75
CA SER A 287 -10.71 7.44 -7.65
C SER A 287 -12.16 7.58 -7.18
N SER A 288 -13.12 7.63 -8.10
CA SER A 288 -14.56 7.67 -7.78
C SER A 288 -15.05 6.42 -7.04
N LEU A 289 -14.55 5.23 -7.42
CA LEU A 289 -14.88 3.98 -6.74
C LEU A 289 -14.28 3.95 -5.34
N PHE A 290 -13.04 4.40 -5.20
CA PHE A 290 -12.36 4.54 -3.92
C PHE A 290 -13.11 5.49 -2.97
N MET A 291 -13.55 6.66 -3.45
CA MET A 291 -14.35 7.60 -2.65
C MET A 291 -15.70 7.01 -2.23
N ALA A 292 -16.36 6.24 -3.10
CA ALA A 292 -17.58 5.53 -2.73
C ALA A 292 -17.32 4.47 -1.64
N GLY A 293 -16.18 3.78 -1.70
CA GLY A 293 -15.70 2.89 -0.65
C GLY A 293 -15.44 3.61 0.67
N LEU A 294 -14.73 4.74 0.63
CA LEU A 294 -14.52 5.60 1.81
C LEU A 294 -15.83 6.03 2.46
N LYS A 295 -16.81 6.47 1.66
CA LYS A 295 -18.12 6.84 2.18
C LYS A 295 -18.80 5.67 2.89
N LYS A 296 -18.83 4.48 2.26
CA LYS A 296 -19.40 3.27 2.88
C LYS A 296 -18.68 2.91 4.18
N HIS A 297 -17.36 3.00 4.18
CA HIS A 297 -16.53 2.73 5.35
C HIS A 297 -16.85 3.67 6.52
N TRP A 298 -17.06 4.96 6.24
CA TRP A 298 -17.45 5.97 7.23
C TRP A 298 -18.90 5.82 7.72
N ASP A 299 -19.82 5.40 6.85
CA ASP A 299 -21.23 5.22 7.18
C ASP A 299 -21.51 3.95 8.02
N LEU A 300 -20.50 3.12 8.30
CA LEU A 300 -20.66 1.94 9.14
C LEU A 300 -21.15 2.33 10.56
N PRO A 301 -22.16 1.64 11.13
CA PRO A 301 -22.82 2.07 12.39
C PRO A 301 -21.86 2.34 13.57
N LYS A 302 -20.78 1.55 13.65
CA LYS A 302 -19.74 1.71 14.68
C LYS A 302 -18.88 2.97 14.55
N ARG A 303 -19.01 3.72 13.46
CA ARG A 303 -18.35 5.01 13.20
C ARG A 303 -19.33 6.18 13.15
N SER A 304 -20.57 5.97 13.58
CA SER A 304 -21.61 7.03 13.59
C SER A 304 -21.22 8.29 14.38
N THR A 305 -20.27 8.19 15.29
CA THR A 305 -19.73 9.31 16.07
C THR A 305 -18.48 9.96 15.45
N HIS A 306 -17.92 9.38 14.39
CA HIS A 306 -16.70 9.87 13.76
C HIS A 306 -17.03 11.06 12.86
N LYS A 307 -16.34 12.18 13.07
CA LYS A 307 -16.42 13.38 12.22
C LYS A 307 -15.35 13.32 11.16
N ASN A 308 -15.57 12.51 10.13
CA ASN A 308 -14.68 12.41 8.97
C ASN A 308 -15.02 13.49 7.93
N ILE A 309 -14.00 14.19 7.44
CA ILE A 309 -14.13 15.14 6.33
C ILE A 309 -13.06 14.88 5.28
N MET A 310 -13.38 15.14 4.03
CA MET A 310 -12.40 15.19 2.96
C MET A 310 -11.91 16.64 2.83
N THR A 311 -10.62 16.88 3.05
CA THR A 311 -10.04 18.23 3.04
C THR A 311 -9.34 18.57 1.74
N SER A 312 -8.94 17.57 0.96
CA SER A 312 -8.38 17.76 -0.38
C SER A 312 -8.58 16.53 -1.25
N ALA A 313 -8.81 16.74 -2.54
CA ALA A 313 -8.93 15.72 -3.57
C ALA A 313 -8.45 16.34 -4.89
N MET A 314 -7.23 16.00 -5.32
CA MET A 314 -6.65 16.61 -6.52
C MET A 314 -5.63 15.69 -7.20
N GLU A 315 -5.37 15.97 -8.47
CA GLU A 315 -4.35 15.27 -9.26
C GLU A 315 -2.98 15.47 -8.61
N LEU A 316 -2.19 14.39 -8.55
CA LEU A 316 -0.93 14.41 -7.84
C LEU A 316 0.07 15.38 -8.48
N GLY A 317 0.04 15.52 -9.81
CA GLY A 317 0.87 16.49 -10.52
C GLY A 317 0.58 17.94 -10.16
N GLU A 318 -0.65 18.31 -9.85
CA GLU A 318 -1.01 19.67 -9.42
C GLU A 318 -0.42 20.00 -8.05
N ILE A 319 -0.30 19.01 -7.17
CA ILE A 319 0.31 19.19 -5.84
C ILE A 319 1.81 19.47 -5.97
N TYR A 320 2.51 18.71 -6.80
CA TYR A 320 3.94 18.93 -7.02
C TYR A 320 4.21 20.32 -7.61
N LYS A 321 3.41 20.76 -8.59
CA LYS A 321 3.49 22.13 -9.13
C LYS A 321 3.32 23.20 -8.04
N GLN A 322 2.30 23.06 -7.17
CA GLN A 322 2.07 24.01 -6.08
C GLN A 322 3.18 24.00 -5.03
N SER A 323 3.83 22.84 -4.83
CA SER A 323 4.91 22.67 -3.86
C SER A 323 6.19 23.36 -4.34
N ASP A 324 6.53 23.18 -5.61
CA ASP A 324 7.71 23.80 -6.22
C ASP A 324 7.57 25.33 -6.28
N LEU A 325 6.37 25.85 -6.55
CA LEU A 325 6.08 27.28 -6.50
C LEU A 325 6.31 27.87 -5.10
N LYS A 326 5.89 27.17 -4.03
CA LYS A 326 6.10 27.61 -2.64
C LYS A 326 7.56 27.53 -2.19
N GLU A 327 8.38 26.68 -2.80
CA GLU A 327 9.83 26.66 -2.55
C GLU A 327 10.52 27.84 -3.24
N LEU A 328 10.06 28.25 -4.43
CA LEU A 328 10.57 29.43 -5.14
C LEU A 328 10.20 30.75 -4.45
N GLU A 329 9.04 30.84 -3.79
CA GLU A 329 8.64 32.02 -2.99
C GLU A 329 9.45 32.22 -1.70
N LYS A 330 10.30 31.25 -1.32
CA LYS A 330 11.17 31.31 -0.14
C LYS A 330 12.61 31.75 -0.45
N ILE A 331 12.93 31.98 -1.73
CA ILE A 331 14.21 32.50 -2.23
C ILE A 331 14.02 33.98 -2.55
#